data_AF-A0A7X7MQQ6-F1
#
_entry.id   AF-A0A7X7MQQ6-F1
#
_cell.length_a   1.000
_cell.length_b   1.000
_cell.length_c   1.000
_cell.angle_alpha   90.00
_cell.angle_beta   90.00
_cell.angle_gamma   90.00
#
_symmetry.space_group_name_H-M   'P 1'
#
loop_
_entity.id
_entity.type
_entity.pdbx_description
1 polymer ?
#
loop_
_entity_poly.entity_id
_entity_poly.type
_entity_poly.pdbx_seq_one_letter_code
_entity_poly.pdbx_strand_id
1 'polypeptide(L)'
;CKIMDYGKFRYEESIKRKQARKNQKTTLIKEVKFHASVDANDLAHKLRQMKEFLEEGHKVKVTLQYRGRENAHKELGVEVVQKVIQECSAFAVVEQNPRLIGRMLGCMLAPKPVKPGQGHAPAAPSAPRPAQPPSAPRPAQPPSAVPAPAAPAPTQASVAPAPVAPAPTDGAPQ
;
A
#
# COMPACT_ATOMS: atom_id res chain seq x y z
N CYS A 1 10.34 24.50 37.21
CA CYS A 1 10.60 24.86 35.80
C CYS A 1 12.09 25.05 35.59
N LYS A 2 12.69 24.44 34.55
CA LYS A 2 14.12 24.59 34.25
C LYS A 2 14.29 25.79 33.31
N ILE A 3 15.00 26.82 33.77
CA ILE A 3 15.30 28.00 32.96
C ILE A 3 16.33 27.58 31.92
N MET A 4 15.92 27.55 30.66
CA MET A 4 16.76 27.21 29.51
C MET A 4 16.49 28.23 28.40
N ASP A 5 17.52 28.59 27.64
CA ASP A 5 17.38 29.42 26.45
C ASP A 5 16.51 28.71 25.41
N TYR A 6 15.27 29.17 25.24
CA TYR A 6 14.29 28.57 24.35
C TYR A 6 14.76 28.56 22.88
N GLY A 7 15.50 29.59 22.46
CA GLY A 7 16.05 29.69 21.10
C GLY A 7 17.07 28.61 20.79
N LYS A 8 18.00 28.33 21.71
CA LYS A 8 19.01 27.27 21.56
C LYS A 8 18.38 25.89 21.56
N PHE A 9 17.41 25.65 22.46
CA PHE A 9 16.69 24.38 22.54
C PHE A 9 15.93 24.04 21.23
N ARG A 10 15.24 25.00 20.64
CA ARG A 10 14.51 24.82 19.36
C ARG A 10 15.47 24.47 18.21
N TYR A 11 16.66 25.07 18.20
CA TYR A 11 17.69 24.77 17.21
C TYR A 11 18.21 23.34 17.37
N GLU A 12 18.59 22.95 18.59
CA GLU A 12 19.06 21.59 18.91
C GLU A 12 18.00 20.53 18.59
N GLU A 13 16.75 20.78 18.93
CA GLU A 13 15.65 19.88 18.61
C GLU A 13 15.42 19.76 17.10
N SER A 14 15.56 20.86 16.36
CA SER A 14 15.45 20.84 14.89
C SER A 14 16.57 20.04 14.25
N ILE A 15 17.80 20.16 14.75
CA ILE A 15 18.95 19.36 14.31
C ILE A 15 18.73 17.89 14.66
N LYS A 16 18.31 17.59 15.89
CA LYS A 16 18.00 16.23 16.34
C LYS A 16 16.88 15.59 15.52
N ARG A 17 15.81 16.33 15.20
CA ARG A 17 14.73 15.87 14.32
C ARG A 17 15.22 15.62 12.90
N LYS A 18 16.09 16.48 12.35
CA LYS A 18 16.69 16.28 11.01
C LYS A 18 17.61 15.05 10.99
N GLN A 19 18.43 14.85 12.02
CA GLN A 19 19.28 13.66 12.18
C GLN A 19 18.42 12.39 12.33
N ALA A 20 17.37 12.43 13.15
CA ALA A 20 16.44 11.31 13.30
C ALA A 20 15.74 10.95 11.99
N ARG A 21 15.30 11.95 11.21
CA ARG A 21 14.70 11.72 9.88
C ARG A 21 15.69 11.11 8.88
N LYS A 22 16.96 11.52 8.91
CA LYS A 22 18.01 10.95 8.04
C LYS A 22 18.37 9.51 8.42
N ASN A 23 18.35 9.20 9.71
CA ASN A 23 18.70 7.87 10.23
C ASN A 23 17.54 6.87 10.10
N GLN A 24 16.32 7.34 9.86
CA GLN A 24 15.18 6.49 9.60
C GLN A 24 15.34 5.82 8.23
N LYS A 25 15.55 4.50 8.21
CA LYS A 25 15.62 3.74 6.97
C LYS A 25 14.25 3.77 6.28
N THR A 26 14.18 4.37 5.09
CA THR A 26 12.95 4.45 4.31
C THR A 26 12.65 3.09 3.68
N THR A 27 11.76 2.32 4.31
CA THR A 27 11.23 1.09 3.72
C THR A 27 10.24 1.43 2.61
N LEU A 28 10.70 1.39 1.37
CA LEU A 28 9.84 1.49 0.19
C LEU A 28 9.06 0.18 -0.03
N ILE A 29 7.89 0.32 -0.64
CA ILE A 29 7.09 -0.81 -1.13
C ILE A 29 7.42 -0.99 -2.62
N LYS A 30 8.03 -2.12 -2.97
CA LYS A 30 8.29 -2.46 -4.36
C LYS A 30 7.20 -3.40 -4.87
N GLU A 31 6.64 -3.09 -6.03
CA GLU A 31 5.62 -3.92 -6.66
C GLU A 31 6.25 -4.85 -7.70
N VAL A 32 5.94 -6.15 -7.61
CA VAL A 32 6.32 -7.14 -8.62
C VAL A 32 5.05 -7.68 -9.26
N LYS A 33 4.93 -7.47 -10.56
CA LYS A 33 3.77 -7.88 -11.34
C LYS A 33 4.05 -9.22 -12.02
N PHE A 34 3.08 -10.13 -11.92
CA PHE A 34 3.03 -11.39 -12.63
C PHE A 34 1.85 -11.40 -13.58
N HIS A 35 2.01 -12.14 -14.67
CA HIS A 35 0.91 -12.49 -15.56
C HIS A 35 0.41 -13.90 -15.21
N ALA A 36 -0.81 -14.27 -15.57
CA ALA A 36 -1.32 -15.63 -15.30
C ALA A 36 -0.60 -16.70 -16.15
N SER A 37 -0.10 -16.34 -17.32
CA SER A 37 0.79 -17.17 -18.13
C SER A 37 2.25 -16.95 -17.68
N VAL A 38 2.69 -17.65 -16.64
CA VAL A 38 4.08 -17.54 -16.17
C VAL A 38 4.94 -18.66 -16.78
N ASP A 39 6.06 -18.25 -17.38
CA ASP A 39 7.11 -19.16 -17.85
C ASP A 39 8.10 -19.49 -16.72
N ALA A 40 8.75 -20.65 -16.78
CA ALA A 40 9.71 -21.08 -15.76
C ALA A 40 10.88 -20.08 -15.59
N ASN A 41 11.35 -19.47 -16.69
CA ASN A 41 12.41 -18.48 -16.64
C ASN A 41 11.96 -17.16 -15.99
N ASP A 42 10.70 -16.75 -16.22
CA ASP A 42 10.14 -15.55 -15.60
C ASP A 42 10.02 -15.72 -14.08
N LEU A 43 9.56 -16.88 -13.60
CA LEU A 43 9.54 -17.18 -12.16
C LEU A 43 10.93 -17.06 -11.54
N ALA A 44 11.95 -17.66 -12.14
CA ALA A 44 13.32 -17.62 -11.62
C ALA A 44 13.85 -16.19 -11.54
N HIS A 45 13.61 -15.37 -12.58
CA HIS A 45 14.05 -13.98 -12.60
C HIS A 45 13.34 -13.13 -11.54
N LYS A 46 12.01 -13.29 -11.40
CA LYS A 46 11.25 -12.57 -10.37
C LYS A 46 11.62 -13.01 -8.96
N LEU A 47 11.91 -14.29 -8.73
CA LEU A 47 12.40 -14.79 -7.44
C LEU A 47 13.73 -14.14 -7.06
N ARG A 48 14.67 -14.01 -8.01
CA ARG A 48 15.93 -13.29 -7.78
C ARG A 48 15.68 -11.81 -7.43
N GLN A 49 14.81 -11.16 -8.20
CA GLN A 49 14.43 -9.77 -7.98
C GLN A 49 13.78 -9.56 -6.59
N MET A 50 12.93 -10.50 -6.16
CA MET A 50 12.33 -10.45 -4.82
C MET A 50 13.35 -10.62 -3.71
N LYS A 51 14.32 -11.53 -3.88
CA LYS A 51 15.42 -11.72 -2.92
C LYS A 51 16.23 -10.44 -2.76
N GLU A 52 16.60 -9.78 -3.86
CA GLU A 52 17.29 -8.48 -3.83
C GLU A 52 16.48 -7.42 -3.05
N PHE A 53 15.17 -7.30 -3.30
CA PHE A 53 14.33 -6.34 -2.56
C PHE A 53 14.17 -6.67 -1.06
N LEU A 54 14.14 -7.96 -0.72
CA LEU A 54 14.05 -8.41 0.67
C LEU A 54 15.37 -8.17 1.42
N GLU A 55 16.52 -8.34 0.77
CA GLU A 55 17.85 -8.04 1.30
C GLU A 55 18.03 -6.54 1.56
N GLU A 56 17.54 -5.68 0.66
CA GLU A 56 17.51 -4.22 0.85
C GLU A 56 16.58 -3.79 2.00
N GLY A 57 15.71 -4.68 2.51
CA GLY A 57 14.76 -4.40 3.57
C GLY A 57 13.50 -3.67 3.08
N HIS A 58 13.16 -3.81 1.80
CA HIS A 58 11.94 -3.30 1.19
C HIS A 58 10.78 -4.28 1.32
N LYS A 59 9.55 -3.76 1.41
CA LYS A 59 8.33 -4.58 1.37
C LYS A 59 8.01 -4.91 -0.08
N VAL A 60 7.64 -6.14 -0.38
CA VAL A 60 7.40 -6.61 -1.75
C VAL A 60 5.95 -6.97 -1.95
N LYS A 61 5.25 -6.20 -2.79
CA LYS A 61 3.86 -6.43 -3.16
C LYS A 61 3.80 -7.21 -4.45
N VAL A 62 3.43 -8.46 -4.33
CA VAL A 62 3.27 -9.36 -5.47
C VAL A 62 1.85 -9.21 -5.98
N THR A 63 1.72 -8.85 -7.24
CA THR A 63 0.42 -8.69 -7.90
C THR A 63 0.39 -9.54 -9.15
N LEU A 64 -0.46 -10.58 -9.17
CA LEU A 64 -0.74 -11.36 -10.35
C LEU A 64 -1.98 -10.78 -11.03
N GLN A 65 -1.83 -10.35 -12.28
CA GLN A 65 -2.91 -9.78 -13.06
C GLN A 65 -3.53 -10.86 -13.93
N TYR A 66 -4.85 -11.05 -13.81
CA TYR A 66 -5.59 -11.94 -14.69
C TYR A 66 -6.02 -11.15 -15.93
N ARG A 67 -5.81 -11.73 -17.12
CA ARG A 67 -6.45 -11.23 -18.34
C ARG A 67 -7.92 -11.65 -18.31
N GLY A 68 -8.84 -10.83 -18.83
CA GLY A 68 -10.29 -10.97 -18.60
C GLY A 68 -10.95 -12.34 -18.90
N ARG A 69 -10.27 -13.21 -19.67
CA ARG A 69 -10.71 -14.59 -19.96
C ARG A 69 -10.13 -15.64 -18.99
N GLU A 70 -9.08 -15.30 -18.26
CA GLU A 70 -8.39 -16.16 -17.30
C GLU A 70 -8.92 -16.02 -15.87
N ASN A 71 -9.93 -15.16 -15.65
CA ASN A 71 -10.63 -15.06 -14.36
C ASN A 71 -11.27 -16.40 -13.93
N ALA A 72 -11.41 -17.37 -14.84
CA ALA A 72 -11.81 -18.75 -14.54
C ALA A 72 -10.68 -19.57 -13.90
N HIS A 73 -9.42 -19.34 -14.27
CA HIS A 73 -8.26 -20.05 -13.75
C HIS A 73 -7.63 -19.33 -12.55
N LYS A 74 -8.45 -19.05 -11.54
CA LYS A 74 -7.96 -18.48 -10.26
C LYS A 74 -6.99 -19.43 -9.58
N GLU A 75 -7.24 -20.73 -9.69
CA GLU A 75 -6.47 -21.83 -9.08
C GLU A 75 -5.00 -21.79 -9.50
N LEU A 76 -4.72 -21.65 -10.81
CA LEU A 76 -3.34 -21.54 -11.31
C LEU A 76 -2.59 -20.34 -10.70
N GLY A 77 -3.26 -19.19 -10.57
CA GLY A 77 -2.65 -18.01 -9.95
C GLY A 77 -2.36 -18.21 -8.46
N VAL A 78 -3.25 -18.90 -7.74
CA VAL A 78 -3.06 -19.21 -6.31
C VAL A 78 -1.88 -20.18 -6.14
N GLU A 79 -1.80 -21.23 -6.96
CA GLU A 79 -0.68 -22.18 -6.92
C GLU A 79 0.68 -21.50 -7.17
N VAL A 80 0.75 -20.61 -8.17
CA VAL A 80 1.98 -19.87 -8.47
C VAL A 80 2.37 -18.98 -7.28
N VAL A 81 1.43 -18.23 -6.72
CA VAL A 81 1.72 -17.38 -5.55
C VAL A 81 2.12 -18.24 -4.34
N GLN A 82 1.53 -19.41 -4.16
CA GLN A 82 1.88 -20.31 -3.08
C GLN A 82 3.29 -20.90 -3.25
N LYS A 83 3.70 -21.25 -4.47
CA LYS A 83 5.09 -21.65 -4.79
C LYS A 83 6.08 -20.51 -4.48
N VAL A 84 5.76 -19.29 -4.91
CA VAL A 84 6.58 -18.10 -4.62
C VAL A 84 6.69 -17.85 -3.12
N ILE A 85 5.58 -18.00 -2.37
CA ILE A 85 5.59 -17.87 -0.90
C ILE A 85 6.48 -18.94 -0.25
N GLN A 86 6.41 -20.19 -0.72
CA GLN A 86 7.25 -21.27 -0.20
C GLN A 86 8.74 -20.99 -0.41
N GLU A 87 9.15 -20.55 -1.60
CA GLU A 87 10.55 -20.20 -1.87
C GLU A 87 11.01 -18.96 -1.10
N CYS A 88 10.13 -17.95 -0.97
CA CYS A 88 10.43 -16.73 -0.22
C CYS A 88 10.29 -16.90 1.30
N SER A 89 9.74 -18.02 1.78
CA SER A 89 9.50 -18.26 3.21
C SER A 89 10.78 -18.25 4.06
N ALA A 90 11.95 -18.48 3.46
CA ALA A 90 13.24 -18.39 4.13
C ALA A 90 13.55 -16.93 4.56
N PHE A 91 13.32 -15.96 3.66
CA PHE A 91 13.75 -14.57 3.80
C PHE A 91 12.63 -13.60 4.21
N ALA A 92 11.37 -13.98 3.98
CA ALA A 92 10.21 -13.11 4.14
C ALA A 92 9.17 -13.65 5.13
N VAL A 93 8.42 -12.75 5.74
CA VAL A 93 7.17 -13.03 6.47
C VAL A 93 6.00 -12.55 5.60
N VAL A 94 4.99 -13.40 5.44
CA VAL A 94 3.74 -13.02 4.76
C VAL A 94 2.92 -12.17 5.74
N GLU A 95 2.72 -10.89 5.40
CA GLU A 95 1.88 -9.98 6.19
C GLU A 95 0.44 -10.02 5.70
N GLN A 96 0.27 -10.07 4.37
CA GLN A 96 -1.04 -10.20 3.74
C GLN A 96 -1.10 -11.47 2.90
N ASN A 97 -1.97 -12.39 3.30
CA ASN A 97 -2.29 -13.61 2.55
C ASN A 97 -2.76 -13.31 1.13
N PRO A 98 -2.58 -14.24 0.18
CA PRO A 98 -3.04 -14.09 -1.20
C PRO A 98 -4.54 -13.84 -1.23
N ARG A 99 -4.93 -12.63 -1.64
CA ARG A 99 -6.34 -12.23 -1.76
C ARG A 99 -6.66 -11.76 -3.16
N LEU A 100 -7.79 -12.23 -3.66
CA LEU A 100 -8.35 -11.79 -4.93
C LEU A 100 -9.01 -10.42 -4.73
N ILE A 101 -8.42 -9.41 -5.36
CA ILE A 101 -8.96 -8.05 -5.43
C ILE A 101 -9.46 -7.85 -6.86
N GLY A 102 -10.71 -8.25 -7.12
CA GLY A 102 -11.32 -8.18 -8.45
C GLY A 102 -10.61 -9.07 -9.48
N ARG A 103 -9.86 -8.45 -10.38
CA ARG A 103 -9.10 -9.09 -11.48
C ARG A 103 -7.61 -9.26 -11.19
N MET A 104 -7.17 -9.04 -9.95
CA MET A 104 -5.80 -9.22 -9.54
C MET A 104 -5.73 -10.05 -8.26
N LEU A 105 -4.75 -10.95 -8.17
CA LEU A 105 -4.39 -11.65 -6.95
C LEU A 105 -3.19 -10.94 -6.33
N GLY A 106 -3.35 -10.41 -5.12
CA GLY A 106 -2.29 -9.68 -4.42
C GLY A 106 -1.83 -10.41 -3.17
N CYS A 107 -0.53 -10.40 -2.90
CA CYS A 107 0.02 -10.71 -1.58
C CYS A 107 1.12 -9.71 -1.19
N MET A 108 1.32 -9.54 0.13
CA MET A 108 2.31 -8.62 0.68
C MET A 108 3.33 -9.41 1.50
N LEU A 109 4.60 -9.33 1.09
CA LEU A 109 5.73 -9.90 1.80
C LEU A 109 6.53 -8.79 2.49
N ALA A 110 6.79 -9.00 3.78
CA ALA A 110 7.70 -8.18 4.55
C ALA A 110 9.04 -8.92 4.73
N PRO A 111 10.19 -8.22 4.68
CA PRO A 111 11.46 -8.83 4.98
C PRO A 111 11.49 -9.28 6.43
N LYS A 112 12.05 -10.47 6.72
CA LYS A 112 12.34 -10.85 8.10
C LYS A 112 13.40 -9.89 8.64
N PRO A 113 13.11 -9.08 9.67
CA PRO A 113 14.19 -8.37 10.33
C PRO A 113 15.10 -9.43 10.95
N VAL A 114 16.35 -9.52 10.47
CA VAL A 114 17.41 -10.20 11.21
C VAL A 114 17.47 -9.46 12.54
N LYS A 115 16.87 -10.04 13.59
CA LYS A 115 16.90 -9.49 14.94
C LYS A 115 18.36 -9.34 15.34
N PRO A 116 18.92 -8.12 15.48
CA PRO A 116 20.08 -7.95 16.33
C PRO A 116 19.55 -8.02 17.77
N GLY A 117 19.49 -9.22 18.33
CA GLY A 117 19.05 -9.46 19.71
C GLY A 117 17.74 -10.25 19.84
N GLN A 118 17.83 -11.59 19.74
CA GLN A 118 17.00 -12.43 20.61
C GLN A 118 17.83 -12.76 21.86
N GLY A 119 17.65 -11.94 22.89
CA GLY A 119 17.90 -12.33 24.27
C GLY A 119 16.55 -12.29 24.99
N HIS A 120 16.10 -13.46 25.42
CA HIS A 120 15.00 -13.71 26.36
C HIS A 120 13.55 -13.53 25.86
N ALA A 121 12.94 -14.66 25.48
CA ALA A 121 11.60 -14.97 25.98
C ALA A 121 11.72 -15.40 27.45
N PRO A 122 10.67 -15.18 28.24
CA PRO A 122 9.83 -16.32 28.61
C PRO A 122 8.36 -15.95 28.32
N ALA A 123 7.60 -16.78 27.61
CA ALA A 123 6.91 -17.92 28.19
C ALA A 123 6.22 -17.56 29.52
N ALA A 124 5.04 -16.95 29.42
CA ALA A 124 4.02 -17.01 30.47
C ALA A 124 2.73 -17.60 29.84
N PRO A 125 2.03 -18.49 30.56
CA PRO A 125 1.04 -19.43 30.02
C PRO A 125 -0.36 -18.83 29.89
N SER A 126 -1.16 -19.45 29.02
CA SER A 126 -2.60 -19.71 29.12
C SER A 126 -3.46 -18.82 30.03
N ALA A 127 -4.29 -17.95 29.44
CA ALA A 127 -5.61 -17.59 30.01
C ALA A 127 -6.59 -17.17 28.88
N PRO A 128 -7.88 -17.54 28.99
CA PRO A 128 -8.79 -17.75 27.85
C PRO A 128 -9.48 -16.49 27.31
N ARG A 129 -9.96 -16.58 26.07
CA ARG A 129 -10.93 -15.65 25.45
C ARG A 129 -12.10 -15.35 26.40
N PRO A 130 -12.45 -14.08 26.64
CA PRO A 130 -13.82 -13.73 26.99
C PRO A 130 -14.68 -13.90 25.73
N ALA A 131 -15.62 -14.83 25.82
CA ALA A 131 -16.66 -15.08 24.84
C ALA A 131 -17.43 -13.79 24.50
N GLN A 132 -17.62 -13.55 23.19
CA GLN A 132 -18.72 -12.73 22.71
C GLN A 132 -20.04 -13.46 22.99
N PRO A 133 -21.06 -12.82 23.57
CA PRO A 133 -22.44 -13.23 23.37
C PRO A 133 -23.09 -12.50 22.17
N PRO A 134 -24.13 -13.10 21.56
CA PRO A 134 -24.53 -12.88 20.16
C PRO A 134 -25.74 -11.94 19.97
N SER A 135 -25.83 -11.37 18.76
CA SER A 135 -27.03 -11.13 17.92
C SER A 135 -28.33 -10.59 18.56
N ALA A 136 -28.73 -9.32 18.32
CA ALA A 136 -29.73 -8.87 17.30
C ALA A 136 -30.95 -8.19 18.01
N PRO A 137 -31.89 -7.46 17.35
CA PRO A 137 -32.00 -7.02 15.95
C PRO A 137 -32.24 -5.49 15.74
N ARG A 138 -32.15 -5.05 14.48
CA ARG A 138 -32.61 -3.75 13.96
C ARG A 138 -34.12 -3.53 14.17
N PRO A 139 -34.55 -2.29 14.43
CA PRO A 139 -35.82 -1.78 13.89
C PRO A 139 -35.62 -0.68 12.85
N ALA A 140 -36.61 -0.62 11.97
CA ALA A 140 -36.72 0.14 10.73
C ALA A 140 -36.58 1.67 10.86
N GLN A 141 -36.11 2.27 9.78
CA GLN A 141 -36.25 3.69 9.46
C GLN A 141 -37.72 4.04 9.21
N PRO A 142 -38.14 5.26 9.55
CA PRO A 142 -39.13 6.00 8.77
C PRO A 142 -38.48 7.18 7.99
N PRO A 143 -38.84 7.42 6.72
CA PRO A 143 -38.39 8.55 5.91
C PRO A 143 -39.35 9.74 6.04
N SER A 144 -38.83 10.97 6.14
CA SER A 144 -39.46 12.26 5.77
C SER A 144 -38.48 13.39 6.13
N ALA A 145 -37.76 13.98 5.17
CA ALA A 145 -38.13 15.21 4.46
C ALA A 145 -38.03 16.49 5.30
N VAL A 146 -36.97 17.28 5.09
CA VAL A 146 -37.02 18.77 5.06
C VAL A 146 -35.97 19.28 4.04
N PRO A 147 -36.35 20.15 3.07
CA PRO A 147 -35.44 20.76 2.11
C PRO A 147 -34.81 22.08 2.61
N ALA A 148 -33.75 22.49 1.89
CA ALA A 148 -33.04 23.79 1.76
C ALA A 148 -33.77 25.09 2.25
N PRO A 149 -33.10 26.26 2.48
CA PRO A 149 -31.97 26.79 1.68
C PRO A 149 -30.96 27.77 2.36
N ALA A 150 -30.00 28.25 1.53
CA ALA A 150 -29.27 29.54 1.60
C ALA A 150 -28.11 29.64 2.64
N ALA A 151 -26.91 30.19 2.40
CA ALA A 151 -26.36 31.11 1.39
C ALA A 151 -24.79 31.04 1.45
N PRO A 152 -23.99 31.96 0.86
CA PRO A 152 -23.31 31.78 -0.42
C PRO A 152 -21.76 31.84 -0.37
N ALA A 153 -21.15 31.44 -1.49
CA ALA A 153 -19.71 31.37 -1.75
C ALA A 153 -19.01 32.75 -1.83
N PRO A 154 -17.73 32.88 -1.39
CA PRO A 154 -16.92 34.04 -1.69
C PRO A 154 -16.19 33.92 -3.04
N THR A 155 -16.40 34.99 -3.82
CA THR A 155 -15.70 35.48 -5.01
C THR A 155 -14.19 35.23 -5.04
N GLN A 156 -13.71 34.62 -6.13
CA GLN A 156 -12.32 34.78 -6.56
C GLN A 156 -12.28 35.66 -7.82
N ALA A 157 -11.54 36.76 -7.69
CA ALA A 157 -11.28 37.73 -8.72
C ALA A 157 -9.98 37.39 -9.47
N SER A 158 -10.05 37.54 -10.80
CA SER A 158 -9.08 38.24 -11.64
C SER A 158 -7.63 37.72 -11.73
N VAL A 159 -7.34 37.04 -12.84
CA VAL A 159 -6.13 37.32 -13.65
C VAL A 159 -6.29 36.69 -15.05
N ALA A 160 -6.35 37.56 -16.07
CA ALA A 160 -6.20 37.23 -17.48
C ALA A 160 -4.70 37.08 -17.84
N PRO A 161 -4.31 36.39 -18.93
CA PRO A 161 -4.22 37.09 -20.22
C PRO A 161 -4.55 36.27 -21.49
N ALA A 162 -5.12 37.01 -22.45
CA ALA A 162 -5.01 36.98 -23.92
C ALA A 162 -5.12 35.65 -24.74
N PRO A 163 -6.04 35.59 -25.73
CA PRO A 163 -6.15 34.51 -26.71
C PRO A 163 -5.27 34.73 -27.97
N VAL A 164 -4.60 33.69 -28.46
CA VAL A 164 -4.03 33.65 -29.81
C VAL A 164 -4.97 32.86 -30.73
N ALA A 165 -5.30 33.46 -31.87
CA ALA A 165 -6.23 32.95 -32.87
C ALA A 165 -5.69 31.72 -33.62
N PRO A 166 -6.53 30.75 -34.00
CA PRO A 166 -6.29 29.90 -35.15
C PRO A 166 -7.00 30.47 -36.39
N ALA A 167 -6.23 30.70 -37.45
CA ALA A 167 -6.73 31.09 -38.77
C ALA A 167 -7.53 29.95 -39.44
N PRO A 168 -8.68 30.25 -40.09
CA PRO A 168 -9.36 29.33 -41.00
C PRO A 168 -9.33 29.86 -42.45
N THR A 169 -8.87 29.03 -43.38
CA THR A 169 -9.13 29.11 -44.84
C THR A 169 -8.33 27.98 -45.48
N ASP A 170 -8.76 27.24 -46.49
CA ASP A 170 -10.06 27.06 -47.15
C ASP A 170 -9.79 25.88 -48.09
N GLY A 171 -10.76 24.99 -48.27
CA GLY A 171 -10.63 23.90 -49.23
C GLY A 171 -10.79 24.43 -50.65
N ALA A 172 -9.88 24.06 -51.55
CA ALA A 172 -10.13 24.10 -52.99
C ALA A 172 -9.50 22.87 -53.67
N PRO A 173 -10.22 22.19 -54.58
CA PRO A 173 -9.80 20.95 -55.21
C PRO A 173 -9.06 21.18 -56.54
N GLN A 174 -8.08 20.31 -56.83
CA GLN A 174 -7.78 19.63 -58.11
C GLN A 174 -6.56 18.72 -57.86
#